data_AF-A0A539DUN4-F1
#
_entry.id   AF-A0A539DUN4-F1
#
_cell.length_a   1.000
_cell.length_b   1.000
_cell.length_c   1.000
_cell.angle_alpha   90.00
_cell.angle_beta   90.00
_cell.angle_gamma   90.00
#
_symmetry.space_group_name_H-M   'P 1'
#
loop_
_entity.id
_entity.type
_entity.pdbx_description
1 polymer ?
#
loop_
_entity_poly.entity_id
_entity_poly.type
_entity_poly.pdbx_seq_one_letter_code
_entity_poly.pdbx_strand_id
1 'polypeptide(L)' 'QGYSIFPEARHDRVRWNYEHADSAWHVAYTPGVRALDVTSADGEALLRDGVPIRVDADEVRAKAAEQATRLFAKL' A
#
# COMPACT_ATOMS: atom_id res chain seq x y z
N GLN A 1 -14.63 0.88 -9.24
CA GLN A 1 -13.64 0.06 -8.53
C GLN A 1 -12.24 0.65 -8.74
N GLY A 2 -11.27 0.39 -7.86
CA GLY A 2 -9.96 1.08 -7.88
C GLY A 2 -9.23 1.08 -9.23
N TYR A 3 -9.27 -0.02 -10.00
CA TYR A 3 -8.64 -0.12 -11.33
C TYR A 3 -9.23 0.82 -12.39
N SER A 4 -10.40 1.42 -12.17
CA SER A 4 -10.91 2.44 -13.11
C SER A 4 -10.08 3.72 -13.09
N ILE A 5 -9.33 3.95 -12.02
CA ILE A 5 -8.39 5.07 -11.86
C ILE A 5 -6.98 4.64 -12.29
N PHE A 6 -6.62 3.36 -12.07
CA PHE A 6 -5.34 2.76 -12.44
C PHE A 6 -5.56 1.49 -13.29
N PRO A 7 -5.81 1.63 -14.61
CA PRO A 7 -6.17 0.50 -15.48
C PRO A 7 -5.14 -0.63 -15.53
N GLU A 8 -3.86 -0.31 -15.41
CA GLU A 8 -2.74 -1.25 -15.37
C GLU A 8 -2.85 -2.26 -14.22
N ALA A 9 -3.47 -1.88 -13.10
CA ALA A 9 -3.63 -2.72 -11.92
C ALA A 9 -4.79 -3.73 -12.03
N ARG A 10 -5.52 -3.75 -13.16
CA ARG A 10 -6.74 -4.57 -13.32
C ARG A 10 -6.52 -6.06 -13.06
N HIS A 11 -5.34 -6.58 -13.40
CA HIS A 11 -5.00 -8.00 -13.26
C HIS A 11 -3.97 -8.27 -12.17
N ASP A 12 -3.66 -7.27 -11.35
CA ASP A 12 -2.80 -7.44 -10.19
C ASP A 12 -3.50 -8.32 -9.15
N ARG A 13 -2.69 -9.06 -8.40
CA ARG A 13 -3.15 -9.96 -7.34
C ARG A 13 -2.70 -9.45 -6.00
N VAL A 14 -3.64 -9.32 -5.07
CA VAL A 14 -3.37 -8.86 -3.70
C VAL A 14 -3.79 -9.93 -2.71
N ARG A 15 -2.89 -10.29 -1.81
CA ARG A 15 -3.19 -11.07 -0.60
C ARG A 15 -3.36 -10.11 0.56
N TRP A 16 -4.47 -10.21 1.27
CA TRP A 16 -4.80 -9.38 2.43
C TRP A 16 -4.54 -10.14 3.73
N ASN A 17 -4.38 -9.43 4.84
CA ASN A 17 -4.30 -10.01 6.18
C ASN A 17 -5.67 -10.42 6.76
N TYR A 18 -6.74 -10.27 5.99
CA TYR A 18 -8.10 -10.49 6.42
C TYR A 18 -8.89 -11.18 5.30
N GLU A 19 -9.64 -12.22 5.67
CA GLU A 19 -10.29 -13.12 4.72
C GLU A 19 -11.40 -12.44 3.90
N HIS A 20 -12.19 -11.56 4.53
CA HIS A 20 -13.33 -10.90 3.89
C HIS A 20 -12.97 -9.50 3.35
N ALA A 21 -11.74 -9.34 2.84
CA ALA A 21 -11.27 -8.07 2.28
C ALA A 21 -12.00 -7.68 0.97
N ASP A 22 -12.72 -8.61 0.34
CA ASP A 22 -13.59 -8.40 -0.81
C ASP A 22 -14.97 -7.83 -0.45
N SER A 23 -15.39 -7.95 0.82
CA SER A 23 -16.65 -7.41 1.31
C SER A 23 -16.52 -5.97 1.75
N ALA A 24 -17.15 -5.06 1.00
CA ALA A 24 -17.16 -3.63 1.31
C ALA A 24 -17.70 -3.34 2.73
N TRP A 25 -18.69 -4.11 3.19
CA TRP A 25 -19.23 -3.97 4.55
C TRP A 25 -18.20 -4.34 5.61
N HIS A 26 -17.50 -5.46 5.45
CA HIS A 26 -16.51 -5.88 6.45
C HIS A 26 -15.33 -4.92 6.54
N VAL A 27 -14.82 -4.47 5.39
CA VAL A 27 -13.69 -3.53 5.32
C VAL A 27 -14.04 -2.19 5.97
N ALA A 28 -15.30 -1.73 5.86
CA ALA A 28 -15.75 -0.49 6.49
C ALA A 28 -15.66 -0.51 8.02
N TYR A 29 -15.75 -1.69 8.65
CA TYR A 29 -15.79 -1.84 10.12
C TYR A 29 -14.61 -2.64 10.70
N THR A 30 -13.63 -3.01 9.89
CA THR A 30 -12.42 -3.74 10.33
C THR A 30 -11.19 -2.86 10.12
N PRO A 31 -10.84 -1.98 11.08
CA PRO A 31 -9.62 -1.18 10.97
C PRO A 31 -8.39 -2.10 10.97
N GLY A 32 -7.37 -1.75 10.18
CA GLY A 32 -6.12 -2.51 10.10
C GLY A 32 -6.10 -3.62 9.04
N VAL A 33 -7.14 -3.73 8.20
CA VAL A 33 -7.03 -4.47 6.93
C VAL A 33 -5.89 -3.86 6.12
N ARG A 34 -4.93 -4.70 5.71
CA ARG A 34 -3.77 -4.31 4.91
C ARG A 34 -3.36 -5.41 3.94
N ALA A 35 -2.72 -5.02 2.85
CA ALA A 35 -2.07 -5.96 1.96
C ALA A 35 -0.85 -6.61 2.63
N LEU A 36 -0.67 -7.90 2.38
CA LEU A 36 0.52 -8.67 2.74
C LEU A 36 1.41 -8.89 1.52
N ASP A 37 0.80 -9.26 0.38
CA ASP A 37 1.53 -9.43 -0.87
C ASP A 37 0.78 -8.78 -2.01
N VAL A 38 1.55 -8.20 -2.93
CA VAL A 38 1.05 -7.66 -4.19
C VAL A 38 1.94 -8.20 -5.29
N THR A 39 1.33 -8.82 -6.30
CA THR A 39 2.00 -9.28 -7.52
C THR A 39 1.35 -8.60 -8.71
N SER A 40 2.16 -8.00 -9.59
CA SER A 40 1.65 -7.37 -10.81
C SER A 40 1.05 -8.42 -11.76
N ALA A 41 0.27 -7.95 -12.73
CA ALA A 41 -0.21 -8.77 -13.84
C ALA A 41 0.91 -9.54 -14.57
N ASP A 42 2.11 -8.96 -14.65
CA ASP A 42 3.29 -9.54 -15.29
C ASP A 42 4.06 -10.51 -14.39
N GLY A 43 3.61 -10.72 -13.14
CA GLY A 43 4.23 -11.62 -12.18
C GLY A 43 5.32 -10.98 -11.30
N GLU A 44 5.56 -9.67 -11.42
CA GLU A 44 6.52 -8.95 -10.58
C GLU A 44 5.98 -8.85 -9.14
N ALA A 45 6.81 -9.18 -8.16
CA ALA A 45 6.47 -8.95 -6.77
C ALA A 45 6.67 -7.46 -6.42
N LEU A 46 5.61 -6.80 -5.96
CA LEU A 46 5.62 -5.38 -5.59
C LEU A 46 5.64 -5.18 -4.06
N LEU A 47 4.97 -6.07 -3.33
CA LEU A 47 4.91 -6.09 -1.86
C LEU A 47 5.07 -7.54 -1.39
N ARG A 48 5.85 -7.76 -0.34
CA ARG A 48 6.02 -9.06 0.33
C ARG A 48 5.99 -8.87 1.83
N ASP A 49 5.20 -9.68 2.53
CA ASP A 49 5.01 -9.62 3.98
C ASP A 49 4.70 -8.20 4.52
N GLY A 50 3.99 -7.40 3.72
CA GLY A 50 3.64 -6.02 4.04
C GLY A 50 4.77 -5.00 3.79
N VAL A 51 5.90 -5.42 3.20
CA VAL A 51 7.05 -4.57 2.91
C VAL A 51 7.18 -4.34 1.39
N PRO A 52 7.30 -3.08 0.93
CA PRO A 52 7.53 -2.78 -0.49
C PRO A 52 8.90 -3.29 -0.96
N ILE A 53 8.96 -3.86 -2.16
CA ILE A 53 10.24 -4.39 -2.70
C ILE A 53 11.07 -3.31 -3.38
N ARG A 54 10.42 -2.32 -4.01
CA ARG A 54 11.07 -1.34 -4.88
C ARG A 54 11.47 -0.04 -4.17
N VAL A 55 11.20 0.06 -2.88
CA VAL A 55 11.36 1.29 -2.09
C VAL A 55 11.97 0.95 -0.75
N ASP A 56 13.01 1.69 -0.36
CA ASP A 56 13.51 1.69 1.01
C ASP A 56 12.55 2.50 1.89
N ALA A 57 11.75 1.80 2.69
CA ALA A 57 10.75 2.43 3.54
C ALA A 57 11.37 3.29 4.65
N ASP A 58 12.58 2.98 5.12
CA ASP A 58 13.24 3.72 6.18
C ASP A 58 13.88 5.00 5.65
N GLU A 59 14.46 4.95 4.44
CA GLU A 59 14.93 6.16 3.74
C GLU A 59 13.78 7.12 3.48
N VAL A 60 12.63 6.61 3.00
CA VAL A 60 11.44 7.45 2.77
C VAL A 60 10.97 8.12 4.06
N ARG A 61 10.93 7.38 5.18
CA ARG A 61 10.54 7.95 6.49
C ARG A 61 11.53 9.00 6.97
N ALA A 62 12.83 8.77 6.81
CA ALA A 62 13.86 9.74 7.18
C ALA A 62 13.71 11.05 6.39
N LYS A 63 13.54 10.97 5.08
CA LYS A 63 13.33 12.14 4.21
C LYS A 63 12.03 12.87 4.56
N ALA A 64 10.95 12.14 4.85
CA ALA A 64 9.69 12.73 5.26
C ALA A 64 9.82 13.51 6.58
N ALA A 65 10.52 12.95 7.58
CA ALA A 65 10.78 13.62 8.87
C ALA A 65 11.62 14.90 8.70
N GLU A 66 12.63 14.86 7.85
CA GLU A 66 13.44 16.04 7.50
C GLU A 66 12.58 17.14 6.87
N GLN A 67 11.72 16.80 5.89
CA GLN A 67 10.85 17.79 5.26
C GLN A 67 9.78 18.33 6.22
N ALA A 68 9.21 17.49 7.09
CA ALA A 68 8.27 17.93 8.12
C ALA A 68 8.91 18.96 9.07
N THR A 69 10.15 18.70 9.51
CA THR A 69 10.92 19.63 10.35
C THR A 69 11.11 20.98 9.65
N ARG A 70 11.50 20.97 8.37
CA ARG A 70 11.69 22.19 7.57
C ARG A 70 10.40 22.97 7.36
N LEU A 71 9.28 22.28 7.15
CA LEU A 71 7.97 22.91 6.99
C LEU A 71 7.53 23.57 8.29
N PHE A 72 7.65 22.86 9.42
CA PHE A 72 7.22 23.35 10.72
C PHE A 72 8.02 24.58 11.17
N ALA A 73 9.31 24.66 10.82
CA ALA A 73 10.13 25.84 11.10
C ALA A 73 9.69 27.12 10.36
N LYS A 74 8.76 27.03 9.39
CA LYS A 74 8.21 28.16 8.63
C LYS A 74 6.78 28.55 9.07
N LEU A 75 6.20 27.82 10.02
CA LEU A 75 4.90 28.14 10.63
C LEU A 75 5.11 29.02 11.88
#